data_AF-F3FVS6-F1
#
_entry.id   AF-F3FVS6-F1
#
_cell.length_a   1.000
_cell.length_b   1.000
_cell.length_c   1.000
_cell.angle_alpha   90.00
_cell.angle_beta   90.00
_cell.angle_gamma   90.00
#
_symmetry.space_group_name_H-M   'P 1'
#
loop_
_entity.id
_entity.type
_entity.pdbx_description
1 polymer ?
#
loop_
_entity_poly.entity_id
_entity_poly.type
_entity_poly.pdbx_seq_one_letter_code
_entity_poly.pdbx_strand_id
1 'polypeptide(L)'
;MPILEQIASKLGLPQLEDQRWARHPLVYLMEAADDICYALIDLEDGLEMDLLNYAEVESLLLGLVGDDLPETYRQLGPGDSRRRKLAILRGKAIEHLTNAAARAFVEQQDALLAG
;
A
#
# COMPACT_ATOMS: atom_id res chain seq x y z
N MET A 1 -22.97 -9.65 -20.20
CA MET A 1 -23.21 -8.85 -18.99
C MET A 1 -23.46 -7.39 -19.41
N PRO A 2 -24.72 -6.95 -19.62
CA PRO A 2 -25.00 -5.72 -20.37
C PRO A 2 -24.35 -4.46 -19.78
N ILE A 3 -24.31 -4.34 -18.45
CA ILE A 3 -23.71 -3.18 -17.76
C ILE A 3 -22.18 -3.18 -17.94
N LEU A 4 -21.52 -4.32 -17.78
CA LEU A 4 -20.05 -4.43 -17.93
C LEU A 4 -19.63 -4.15 -19.38
N GLU A 5 -20.35 -4.72 -20.35
CA GLU A 5 -20.13 -4.47 -21.78
C GLU A 5 -20.24 -2.97 -22.11
N GLN A 6 -21.26 -2.29 -21.56
CA GLN A 6 -21.44 -0.85 -21.73
C GLN A 6 -20.28 -0.07 -21.10
N ILE A 7 -19.84 -0.40 -19.89
CA ILE A 7 -18.72 0.27 -19.20
C ILE A 7 -17.42 0.07 -19.98
N ALA A 8 -17.10 -1.18 -20.34
CA ALA A 8 -15.89 -1.52 -21.09
C ALA A 8 -15.83 -0.79 -22.43
N SER A 9 -16.96 -0.74 -23.15
CA SER A 9 -17.07 0.03 -24.40
C SER A 9 -16.86 1.54 -24.19
N LYS A 10 -17.46 2.12 -23.14
CA LYS A 10 -17.31 3.56 -22.84
C LYS A 10 -15.91 3.95 -22.40
N LEU A 11 -15.20 3.05 -21.74
CA LEU A 11 -13.82 3.25 -21.28
C LEU A 11 -12.77 2.79 -22.31
N GLY A 12 -13.19 2.18 -23.42
CA GLY A 12 -12.28 1.68 -24.45
C GLY A 12 -11.44 0.49 -24.02
N LEU A 13 -11.92 -0.33 -23.08
CA LEU A 13 -11.18 -1.49 -22.56
C LEU A 13 -11.15 -2.62 -23.61
N PRO A 14 -9.95 -3.13 -23.98
CA PRO A 14 -9.83 -4.27 -24.88
C PRO A 14 -10.61 -5.49 -24.38
N GLN A 15 -11.35 -6.15 -25.28
CA GLN A 15 -11.91 -7.46 -24.99
C GLN A 15 -10.84 -8.52 -25.25
N LEU A 16 -10.50 -9.29 -24.22
CA LEU A 16 -9.47 -10.34 -24.28
C LEU A 16 -10.07 -11.69 -24.70
N GLU A 17 -11.26 -12.02 -24.18
CA GLU A 17 -12.02 -13.24 -24.47
C GLU A 17 -13.53 -12.97 -24.37
N ASP A 18 -14.36 -13.97 -24.66
CA ASP A 18 -15.81 -13.85 -24.44
C ASP A 18 -16.09 -13.52 -22.96
N GLN A 19 -16.87 -12.47 -22.73
CA GLN A 19 -17.17 -11.94 -21.40
C GLN A 19 -15.93 -11.60 -20.53
N ARG A 20 -14.76 -11.32 -21.13
CA ARG A 20 -13.54 -10.91 -20.40
C ARG A 20 -12.86 -9.71 -21.06
N TRP A 21 -12.60 -8.67 -20.28
CA TRP A 21 -11.94 -7.44 -20.72
C TRP A 21 -10.65 -7.20 -19.94
N ALA A 22 -9.76 -6.43 -20.55
CA ALA A 22 -8.59 -5.87 -19.88
C ALA A 22 -9.02 -4.98 -18.71
N ARG A 23 -8.13 -4.86 -17.72
CA ARG A 23 -8.36 -4.03 -16.54
C ARG A 23 -8.21 -2.55 -16.91
N HIS A 24 -9.00 -1.70 -16.25
CA HIS A 24 -8.72 -0.26 -16.32
C HIS A 24 -7.41 0.02 -15.57
N PRO A 25 -6.46 0.80 -16.13
CA PRO A 25 -5.14 1.00 -15.52
C PRO A 25 -5.19 1.49 -14.06
N LEU A 26 -6.13 2.38 -13.73
CA LEU A 26 -6.25 2.90 -12.36
C LEU A 26 -6.65 1.85 -11.30
N VAL A 27 -7.12 0.66 -11.70
CA VAL A 27 -7.41 -0.43 -10.75
C VAL A 27 -6.13 -0.87 -10.04
N TYR A 28 -4.97 -0.83 -10.69
CA TYR A 28 -3.70 -1.20 -10.04
C TYR A 28 -3.30 -0.23 -8.92
N LEU A 29 -3.67 1.06 -9.03
CA LEU A 29 -3.48 2.02 -7.93
C LEU A 29 -4.46 1.78 -6.79
N MET A 30 -5.71 1.44 -7.11
CA MET A 30 -6.71 1.07 -6.11
C MET A 30 -6.28 -0.19 -5.33
N GLU A 31 -5.83 -1.23 -6.02
CA GLU A 31 -5.33 -2.47 -5.40
C GLU A 31 -4.09 -2.20 -4.54
N ALA A 32 -3.11 -1.47 -5.05
CA ALA A 32 -1.93 -1.11 -4.27
C ALA A 32 -2.29 -0.29 -3.01
N ALA A 33 -3.29 0.60 -3.10
CA ALA A 33 -3.76 1.34 -1.93
C ALA A 33 -4.43 0.43 -0.89
N ASP A 34 -5.22 -0.55 -1.34
CA ASP A 34 -5.87 -1.54 -0.48
C ASP A 34 -4.83 -2.40 0.24
N ASP A 35 -3.87 -2.95 -0.51
CA ASP A 35 -2.79 -3.80 0.01
C ASP A 35 -1.92 -3.05 1.03
N ILE A 36 -1.55 -1.79 0.76
CA ILE A 36 -0.76 -0.97 1.69
C ILE A 36 -1.54 -0.74 2.99
N CYS A 37 -2.83 -0.44 2.90
CA CYS A 37 -3.67 -0.20 4.08
C CYS A 37 -3.75 -1.46 4.93
N TYR A 38 -4.14 -2.59 4.35
CA TYR A 38 -4.24 -3.85 5.09
C TYR A 38 -2.89 -4.28 5.66
N ALA A 39 -1.81 -4.21 4.88
CA ALA A 39 -0.49 -4.62 5.35
C ALA A 39 0.04 -3.81 6.55
N LEU A 40 -0.35 -2.54 6.70
CA LEU A 40 0.14 -1.67 7.77
C LEU A 40 -0.84 -1.48 8.92
N ILE A 41 -2.14 -1.40 8.63
CA ILE A 41 -3.18 -1.16 9.64
C ILE A 41 -3.43 -2.44 10.43
N ASP A 42 -3.47 -3.61 9.78
CA ASP A 42 -3.68 -4.88 10.47
C ASP A 42 -2.56 -5.20 11.46
N LEU A 43 -1.35 -4.67 11.23
CA LEU A 43 -0.25 -4.76 12.20
C LEU A 43 -0.53 -3.95 13.46
N GLU A 44 -1.14 -2.76 13.36
CA GLU A 44 -1.52 -1.97 14.53
C GLU A 44 -2.68 -2.66 15.27
N ASP A 45 -3.69 -3.12 14.56
CA ASP A 45 -4.83 -3.83 15.15
C ASP A 45 -4.38 -5.13 15.83
N GLY A 46 -3.48 -5.89 15.19
CA GLY A 46 -2.89 -7.10 15.76
C GLY A 46 -2.08 -6.82 17.04
N LEU A 47 -1.47 -5.64 17.18
CA LEU A 47 -0.84 -5.22 18.42
C LEU A 47 -1.85 -4.81 19.50
N GLU A 48 -2.91 -4.08 19.14
CA GLU A 48 -3.97 -3.69 20.08
C GLU A 48 -4.74 -4.91 20.62
N MET A 49 -4.82 -5.98 19.81
CA MET A 49 -5.44 -7.25 20.18
C MET A 49 -4.50 -8.24 20.89
N ASP A 50 -3.26 -7.84 21.22
CA ASP A 50 -2.23 -8.70 21.80
C ASP A 50 -1.93 -9.98 20.98
N LEU A 51 -2.18 -9.95 19.66
CA LEU A 51 -1.91 -11.05 18.72
C LEU A 51 -0.49 -11.02 18.16
N LEU A 52 0.13 -9.84 18.15
CA LEU A 52 1.49 -9.61 17.61
C LEU A 52 2.42 -9.04 18.68
N ASN A 53 3.71 -9.28 18.55
CA ASN A 53 4.71 -8.68 19.42
C ASN A 53 5.17 -7.32 18.89
N TYR A 54 5.19 -6.31 19.76
CA TYR A 54 5.68 -4.97 19.44
C TYR A 54 7.06 -4.96 18.78
N ALA A 55 8.02 -5.74 19.31
CA ALA A 55 9.39 -5.72 18.80
C ALA A 55 9.49 -6.26 17.37
N GLU A 56 8.64 -7.22 17.01
CA GLU A 56 8.59 -7.79 15.66
C GLU A 56 8.02 -6.79 14.67
N VAL A 57 6.91 -6.14 15.02
CA VAL A 57 6.28 -5.11 14.17
C VAL A 57 7.20 -3.89 14.02
N GLU A 58 7.84 -3.44 15.12
CA GLU A 58 8.81 -2.34 15.06
C GLU A 58 9.99 -2.70 14.16
N SER A 59 10.57 -3.89 14.29
CA SER A 59 11.69 -4.33 13.44
C SER A 59 11.30 -4.43 11.96
N LEU A 60 10.09 -4.87 11.65
CA LEU A 60 9.57 -4.94 10.28
C LEU A 60 9.47 -3.54 9.67
N LEU A 61 8.83 -2.61 10.38
CA LEU A 61 8.68 -1.23 9.90
C LEU A 61 10.03 -0.52 9.78
N LEU A 62 10.95 -0.74 10.72
CA LEU A 62 12.33 -0.25 10.64
C LEU A 62 13.06 -0.76 9.39
N GLY A 63 12.89 -2.04 9.05
CA GLY A 63 13.45 -2.63 7.83
C GLY A 63 12.91 -2.00 6.55
N LEU A 64 11.63 -1.59 6.55
CA LEU A 64 11.00 -0.92 5.43
C LEU A 64 11.46 0.54 5.28
N VAL A 65 11.49 1.32 6.37
CA VAL A 65 11.86 2.75 6.32
C VAL A 65 13.36 2.98 6.21
N GLY A 66 14.18 2.02 6.65
CA GLY A 66 15.63 2.10 6.61
C GLY A 66 16.17 3.34 7.35
N ASP A 67 17.04 4.09 6.69
CA ASP A 67 17.69 5.28 7.27
C ASP A 67 16.83 6.56 7.21
N ASP A 68 15.66 6.56 6.53
CA ASP A 68 14.74 7.71 6.44
C ASP A 68 13.86 7.86 7.69
N LEU A 69 14.49 7.73 8.86
CA LEU A 69 13.83 7.88 10.15
C LEU A 69 13.67 9.36 10.52
N PRO A 70 12.44 9.81 10.82
CA PRO A 70 12.20 11.17 11.29
C PRO A 70 12.98 11.44 12.58
N GLU A 71 13.47 12.66 12.72
CA GLU A 71 14.15 13.10 13.94
C GLU A 71 13.26 12.91 15.19
N THR A 72 11.94 13.06 15.03
CA THR A 72 10.94 12.81 16.07
C THR A 72 10.89 11.36 16.55
N TYR A 73 11.31 10.38 15.73
CA TYR A 73 11.48 8.98 16.14
C TYR A 73 12.81 8.79 16.88
N ARG A 74 13.90 9.38 16.34
CA ARG A 74 15.26 9.27 16.90
C ARG A 74 15.38 9.82 18.32
N GLN A 75 14.56 10.82 18.65
CA GLN A 75 14.52 11.43 19.98
C GLN A 75 13.74 10.60 21.03
N LEU A 76 13.03 9.54 20.62
CA LEU A 76 12.26 8.71 21.53
C LEU A 76 13.15 7.68 22.23
N GLY A 77 13.09 7.66 23.56
CA GLY A 77 13.80 6.70 24.40
C GLY A 77 13.00 5.42 24.68
N PRO A 78 13.56 4.49 25.46
CA PRO A 78 12.88 3.24 25.85
C PRO A 78 11.60 3.44 26.68
N GLY A 79 11.48 4.57 27.38
CA GLY A 79 10.30 4.90 28.21
C GLY A 79 9.17 5.61 27.45
N ASP A 80 9.38 5.97 26.18
CA ASP A 80 8.35 6.63 25.39
C ASP A 80 7.25 5.66 24.90
N SER A 81 6.10 6.23 24.59
CA SER A 81 4.93 5.47 24.12
C SER A 81 5.24 4.67 22.85
N ARG A 82 5.09 3.35 22.96
CA ARG A 82 5.12 2.39 21.83
C ARG A 82 4.16 2.78 20.71
N ARG A 83 2.95 3.21 21.07
CA ARG A 83 1.94 3.69 20.10
C ARG A 83 2.44 4.90 19.30
N ARG A 84 3.12 5.84 19.97
CA ARG A 84 3.71 7.02 19.31
C ARG A 84 4.84 6.62 18.36
N LYS A 85 5.72 5.71 18.77
CA LYS A 85 6.81 5.18 17.94
C LYS A 85 6.26 4.55 16.66
N LEU A 86 5.28 3.66 16.80
CA LEU A 86 4.64 2.99 15.67
C LEU A 86 3.91 3.96 14.74
N ALA A 87 3.19 4.94 15.27
CA ALA A 87 2.51 5.93 14.44
C ALA A 87 3.49 6.71 13.54
N ILE A 88 4.67 7.05 14.05
CA ILE A 88 5.72 7.73 13.26
C ILE A 88 6.29 6.79 12.18
N LEU A 89 6.65 5.55 12.56
CA LEU A 89 7.16 4.56 11.61
C LEU A 89 6.15 4.23 10.51
N ARG A 90 4.88 4.05 10.86
CA ARG A 90 3.79 3.81 9.92
C ARG A 90 3.63 4.97 8.95
N GLY A 91 3.66 6.21 9.43
CA GLY A 91 3.56 7.38 8.55
C GLY A 91 4.64 7.37 7.47
N LYS A 92 5.86 6.99 7.84
CA LYS A 92 6.97 6.82 6.90
C LYS A 92 6.84 5.60 5.99
N ALA A 93 6.39 4.47 6.52
CA ALA A 93 6.10 3.29 5.73
C ALA A 93 5.06 3.58 4.63
N ILE A 94 3.96 4.26 4.97
CA ILE A 94 2.93 4.68 4.01
C ILE A 94 3.54 5.57 2.93
N GLU A 95 4.36 6.57 3.31
CA GLU A 95 5.04 7.45 2.36
C GLU A 95 5.92 6.66 1.38
N HIS A 96 6.74 5.74 1.89
CA HIS A 96 7.66 4.93 1.07
C HIS A 96 6.90 4.01 0.12
N LEU A 97 5.89 3.30 0.62
CA LEU A 97 5.10 2.38 -0.19
C LEU A 97 4.25 3.12 -1.23
N THR A 98 3.66 4.26 -0.88
CA THR A 98 2.91 5.09 -1.84
C THR A 98 3.82 5.59 -2.96
N ASN A 99 5.01 6.07 -2.60
CA ASN A 99 5.99 6.51 -3.59
C ASN A 99 6.49 5.35 -4.46
N ALA A 100 6.71 4.17 -3.89
CA ALA A 100 7.10 2.98 -4.64
C ALA A 100 6.01 2.54 -5.61
N ALA A 101 4.74 2.49 -5.18
CA ALA A 101 3.60 2.16 -6.02
C ALA A 101 3.42 3.16 -7.16
N ALA A 102 3.53 4.46 -6.87
CA ALA A 102 3.44 5.51 -7.89
C ALA A 102 4.57 5.40 -8.94
N ARG A 103 5.82 5.15 -8.51
CA ARG A 103 6.95 4.94 -9.41
C ARG A 103 6.75 3.70 -10.28
N ALA A 104 6.39 2.57 -9.67
CA ALA A 104 6.14 1.32 -10.39
C ALA A 104 5.01 1.47 -11.43
N PHE A 105 3.94 2.21 -11.09
CA PHE A 105 2.84 2.49 -12.00
C PHE A 105 3.30 3.29 -13.23
N VAL A 106 4.12 4.31 -13.03
CA VAL A 106 4.68 5.12 -14.13
C VAL A 106 5.68 4.32 -14.97
N GLU A 107 6.56 3.55 -14.32
CA GLU A 107 7.56 2.70 -14.99
C GLU A 107 6.93 1.61 -15.87
N GLN A 108 5.75 1.11 -15.50
CA GLN A 108 5.03 0.07 -16.22
C GLN A 108 3.87 0.62 -17.07
N GLN A 109 3.74 1.95 -17.21
CA GLN A 109 2.57 2.61 -17.79
C GLN A 109 2.19 2.07 -19.18
N ASP A 110 3.17 1.82 -20.05
CA ASP A 110 2.92 1.33 -21.41
C ASP A 110 2.25 -0.05 -21.41
N ALA A 111 2.73 -0.96 -20.54
CA ALA A 111 2.14 -2.28 -20.39
C ALA A 111 0.74 -2.20 -19.77
N LEU A 112 0.54 -1.33 -18.78
CA LEU A 112 -0.76 -1.15 -18.10
C LEU A 112 -1.82 -0.53 -19.01
N LEU A 113 -1.43 0.37 -19.92
CA LEU A 113 -2.33 1.01 -20.90
C LEU A 113 -2.69 0.08 -22.07
N ALA A 114 -1.86 -0.92 -22.37
CA ALA A 114 -2.14 -1.91 -23.40
C ALA A 114 -3.21 -2.93 -22.98
N GLY A 115 -3.53 -2.99 -21.68
CA GLY A 115 -4.55 -3.87 -21.12
C GLY A 115 -4.05 -5.26 -20.74
#